data_AF-A0A6P0YCB6-F1
#
_entry.id   AF-A0A6P0YCB6-F1
#
_cell.length_a   1.000
_cell.length_b   1.000
_cell.length_c   1.000
_cell.angle_alpha   90.00
_cell.angle_beta   90.00
_cell.angle_gamma   90.00
#
_symmetry.space_group_name_H-M   'P 1'
#
loop_
_entity.id
_entity.type
_entity.pdbx_description
1 polymer ?
#
loop_
_entity_poly.entity_id
_entity_poly.type
_entity_poly.pdbx_seq_one_letter_code
_entity_poly.pdbx_strand_id
1 'polypeptide(L)'
;MTTPIVALQQPKDISLGEIEEELSKIWLSQNGGKAAPIATRAATFSMVIYEPEEFQQLLGGLGFYEGPIDGIHGPQTRDGIRNAQKTYQLPITGRVDPETLAKLRAEFAKQPEDRQQVTNINVRGFSLADAIAAQNPCRIVTLCPNIGEEDTGVTAQVSAYCPIQKQNTSNLVCSEYVTLRGTKSAMERVGETVTSLMIPDLPKFVWWKATPNTDQELFRSLCETSNCIII
;
A
#
# COMPACT_ATOMS: atom_id res chain seq x y z
N MET A 1 12.03 8.35 16.83
CA MET A 1 12.35 9.60 16.10
C MET A 1 12.10 9.31 14.64
N THR A 2 11.23 10.08 13.99
CA THR A 2 11.00 10.00 12.54
C THR A 2 12.25 10.46 11.81
N THR A 3 12.71 9.69 10.82
CA THR A 3 13.82 10.11 9.96
C THR A 3 13.26 11.09 8.92
N PRO A 4 13.78 12.32 8.81
CA PRO A 4 13.32 13.24 7.77
C PRO A 4 13.50 12.61 6.39
N ILE A 5 12.52 12.76 5.50
CA ILE A 5 12.57 12.25 4.13
C ILE A 5 12.55 13.39 3.12
N VAL A 6 13.33 13.26 2.04
CA VAL A 6 13.31 14.15 0.88
C VAL A 6 12.60 13.44 -0.26
N ALA A 7 11.63 14.08 -0.89
CA ALA A 7 11.01 13.57 -2.10
C ALA A 7 11.85 13.98 -3.32
N LEU A 8 12.35 12.99 -4.07
CA LEU A 8 12.86 13.24 -5.43
C LEU A 8 11.70 13.34 -6.42
N GLN A 9 10.65 12.54 -6.18
CA GLN A 9 9.42 12.55 -6.94
C GLN A 9 8.27 12.37 -5.96
N GLN A 10 7.39 13.38 -5.89
CA GLN A 10 6.10 13.25 -5.21
C GLN A 10 5.20 12.27 -5.98
N PRO A 11 4.17 11.70 -5.34
CA PRO A 11 3.31 10.71 -5.99
C PRO A 11 2.74 11.25 -7.30
N LYS A 12 2.97 10.52 -8.38
CA LYS A 12 2.50 10.86 -9.72
C LYS A 12 1.67 9.71 -10.26
N ASP A 13 0.44 10.02 -10.67
CA ASP A 13 -0.44 9.09 -11.37
C ASP A 13 0.13 8.75 -12.75
N ILE A 14 0.12 7.47 -13.09
CA ILE A 14 0.62 6.93 -14.36
C ILE A 14 -0.20 5.73 -14.81
N SER A 15 -0.06 5.31 -16.06
CA SER A 15 -0.57 4.02 -16.50
C SER A 15 0.36 2.87 -16.07
N LEU A 16 -0.19 1.65 -15.96
CA LEU A 16 0.59 0.46 -15.58
C LEU A 16 1.79 0.19 -16.50
N GLY A 17 1.65 0.45 -17.80
CA GLY A 17 2.72 0.22 -18.78
C GLY A 17 3.89 1.21 -18.69
N GLU A 18 3.68 2.36 -18.04
CA GLU A 18 4.65 3.46 -17.96
C GLU A 18 5.50 3.42 -16.68
N ILE A 19 5.26 2.47 -15.77
CA ILE A 19 5.92 2.41 -14.44
C ILE A 19 7.44 2.46 -14.57
N GLU A 20 8.04 1.56 -15.34
CA GLU A 20 9.51 1.49 -15.47
C GLU A 20 10.09 2.70 -16.21
N GLU A 21 9.36 3.23 -17.20
CA GLU A 21 9.80 4.41 -17.93
C GLU A 21 9.84 5.64 -17.00
N GLU A 22 8.80 5.84 -16.18
CA GLU A 22 8.74 6.94 -15.25
C GLU A 22 9.79 6.81 -14.13
N LEU A 23 9.98 5.61 -13.58
CA LEU A 23 11.05 5.36 -12.60
C LEU A 23 12.43 5.64 -13.19
N SER A 24 12.67 5.26 -14.45
CA SER A 24 13.93 5.54 -15.14
C SER A 24 14.18 7.04 -15.33
N LYS A 25 13.14 7.82 -15.64
CA LYS A 25 13.23 9.30 -15.77
C LYS A 25 13.66 9.97 -14.47
N ILE A 26 13.18 9.49 -13.32
CA ILE A 26 13.57 10.03 -12.01
C ILE A 26 15.09 9.99 -11.86
N TRP A 27 15.75 8.87 -12.16
CA TRP A 27 17.20 8.73 -11.98
C TRP A 27 18.03 9.46 -13.03
N LEU A 28 17.58 9.50 -14.28
CA LEU A 28 18.26 10.25 -15.34
C LEU A 28 18.35 11.75 -15.02
N SER A 29 17.32 12.32 -14.38
CA SER A 29 17.28 13.72 -14.00
C SER A 29 18.36 14.12 -12.96
N GLN A 30 18.84 13.15 -12.16
CA GLN A 30 19.80 13.41 -11.08
C GLN A 30 21.26 13.45 -11.55
N ASN A 31 21.57 12.89 -12.73
CA ASN A 31 22.93 12.87 -13.26
C ASN A 31 23.38 14.21 -13.92
N GLY A 32 22.51 15.24 -13.95
CA GLY A 32 22.74 16.47 -14.72
C GLY A 32 23.14 17.74 -13.95
N GLY A 33 23.15 17.74 -12.60
CA GLY A 33 23.23 18.98 -11.80
C GLY A 33 24.53 19.20 -11.02
N LYS A 34 25.29 20.25 -11.36
CA LYS A 34 26.45 20.73 -10.57
C LYS A 34 25.99 21.52 -9.33
N ALA A 35 25.62 20.84 -8.23
CA ALA A 35 25.63 21.33 -6.82
C ALA A 35 24.62 20.63 -5.89
N ALA A 36 23.73 19.76 -6.39
CA ALA A 36 22.80 19.00 -5.54
C ALA A 36 23.47 17.74 -4.95
N PRO A 37 23.05 17.25 -3.77
CA PRO A 37 23.50 15.95 -3.27
C PRO A 37 23.23 14.86 -4.29
N ILE A 38 24.19 13.97 -4.51
CA ILE A 38 24.07 12.89 -5.49
C ILE A 38 23.11 11.85 -4.93
N ALA A 39 21.89 11.81 -5.47
CA ALA A 39 20.91 10.79 -5.14
C ALA A 39 21.20 9.50 -5.91
N THR A 40 21.32 8.39 -5.19
CA THR A 40 21.53 7.06 -5.76
C THR A 40 20.39 6.14 -5.36
N ARG A 41 19.94 5.35 -6.33
CA ARG A 41 18.95 4.29 -6.10
C ARG A 41 19.50 3.26 -5.12
N ALA A 42 18.72 2.90 -4.12
CA ALA A 42 19.07 1.82 -3.21
C ALA A 42 19.09 0.47 -3.94
N ALA A 43 19.85 -0.50 -3.45
CA ALA A 43 20.05 -1.79 -4.11
C ALA A 43 20.05 -2.96 -3.12
N THR A 44 19.25 -2.87 -2.06
CA THR A 44 19.26 -3.87 -0.96
C THR A 44 18.29 -5.01 -1.20
N PHE A 45 17.00 -4.72 -1.41
CA PHE A 45 15.92 -5.69 -1.61
C PHE A 45 14.70 -5.05 -2.27
N SER A 46 13.81 -5.87 -2.81
CA SER A 46 12.44 -5.48 -3.20
C SER A 46 11.44 -5.93 -2.15
N MET A 47 10.42 -5.12 -1.88
CA MET A 47 9.34 -5.47 -0.96
C MET A 47 7.98 -5.26 -1.64
N VAL A 48 7.13 -6.28 -1.59
CA VAL A 48 5.71 -6.16 -1.94
C VAL A 48 4.92 -6.07 -0.65
N ILE A 49 3.97 -5.14 -0.55
CA ILE A 49 3.09 -4.99 0.60
C ILE A 49 1.65 -5.13 0.11
N TYR A 50 0.93 -6.15 0.57
CA TYR A 50 -0.49 -6.29 0.31
C TYR A 50 -1.29 -5.67 1.45
N GLU A 51 -2.00 -4.57 1.17
CA GLU A 51 -2.64 -3.70 2.16
C GLU A 51 -4.14 -3.48 1.85
N PRO A 52 -4.99 -4.48 2.15
CA PRO A 52 -6.41 -4.38 1.85
C PRO A 52 -7.16 -3.42 2.76
N GLU A 53 -6.92 -3.46 4.07
CA GLU A 53 -7.57 -2.58 5.06
C GLU A 53 -9.09 -2.46 4.88
N GLU A 54 -9.72 -3.60 4.55
CA GLU A 54 -11.15 -3.70 4.28
C GLU A 54 -12.01 -3.16 5.42
N PHE A 55 -11.54 -3.30 6.66
CA PHE A 55 -12.24 -2.82 7.85
C PHE A 55 -12.41 -1.28 7.85
N GLN A 56 -11.34 -0.53 7.58
CA GLN A 56 -11.42 0.94 7.50
C GLN A 56 -12.29 1.38 6.32
N GLN A 57 -12.20 0.68 5.18
CA GLN A 57 -13.03 0.95 4.01
C GLN A 57 -14.52 0.75 4.30
N LEU A 58 -14.90 -0.39 4.88
CA LEU A 58 -16.29 -0.69 5.23
C LEU A 58 -16.83 0.25 6.31
N LEU A 59 -16.05 0.55 7.34
CA LEU A 59 -16.45 1.52 8.36
C LEU A 59 -16.68 2.91 7.76
N GLY A 60 -15.84 3.32 6.81
CA GLY A 60 -15.98 4.58 6.08
C GLY A 60 -17.25 4.62 5.24
N GLY A 61 -17.45 3.63 4.37
CA GLY A 61 -18.65 3.51 3.53
C GLY A 61 -19.97 3.37 4.32
N LEU A 62 -19.91 2.84 5.54
CA LEU A 62 -21.06 2.73 6.44
C LEU A 62 -21.24 3.94 7.37
N GLY A 63 -20.34 4.94 7.30
CA GLY A 63 -20.44 6.17 8.10
C GLY A 63 -20.01 6.03 9.56
N PHE A 64 -19.28 4.98 9.93
CA PHE A 64 -18.72 4.80 11.27
C PHE A 64 -17.30 5.36 11.43
N TYR A 65 -16.65 5.77 10.33
CA TYR A 65 -15.27 6.23 10.33
C TYR A 65 -15.05 7.36 9.32
N GLU A 66 -14.52 8.50 9.80
CA GLU A 66 -14.26 9.69 8.97
C GLU A 66 -12.76 9.94 8.74
N GLY A 67 -11.89 9.13 9.35
CA GLY A 67 -10.44 9.25 9.21
C GLY A 67 -9.91 8.75 7.87
N PRO A 68 -8.61 8.92 7.60
CA PRO A 68 -7.98 8.41 6.39
C PRO A 68 -7.88 6.89 6.40
N ILE A 69 -7.93 6.25 5.23
CA ILE A 69 -7.61 4.82 5.10
C ILE A 69 -6.10 4.71 4.97
N ASP A 70 -5.46 4.37 6.08
CA ASP A 70 -3.99 4.36 6.27
C ASP A 70 -3.44 3.03 6.77
N GLY A 71 -4.32 2.07 7.06
CA GLY A 71 -4.00 0.77 7.62
C GLY A 71 -3.49 0.77 9.06
N ILE A 72 -3.69 1.86 9.79
CA ILE A 72 -3.32 2.01 11.19
C ILE A 72 -4.58 1.97 12.05
N HIS A 73 -4.72 0.94 12.89
CA HIS A 73 -5.90 0.80 13.77
C HIS A 73 -5.74 1.62 15.05
N GLY A 74 -5.69 2.94 14.88
CA GLY A 74 -5.58 3.95 15.93
C GLY A 74 -6.86 4.16 16.74
N PRO A 75 -6.89 5.17 17.63
CA PRO A 75 -8.07 5.50 18.44
C PRO A 75 -9.35 5.69 17.61
N GLN A 76 -9.29 6.45 16.52
CA GLN A 76 -10.45 6.71 15.65
C GLN A 76 -11.02 5.43 15.02
N THR A 77 -10.16 4.53 14.53
CA THR A 77 -10.61 3.24 13.99
C THR A 77 -11.28 2.41 15.06
N ARG A 78 -10.68 2.30 16.26
CA ARG A 78 -11.29 1.55 17.38
C ARG A 78 -12.64 2.11 17.81
N ASP A 79 -12.81 3.43 17.79
CA ASP A 79 -14.09 4.05 18.10
C ASP A 79 -15.13 3.77 17.01
N GLY A 80 -14.74 3.83 15.73
CA GLY A 80 -15.59 3.41 14.62
C GLY A 80 -16.04 1.95 14.74
N ILE A 81 -15.13 1.04 15.11
CA ILE A 81 -15.45 -0.37 15.37
C ILE A 81 -16.48 -0.49 16.49
N ARG A 82 -16.29 0.20 17.63
CA ARG A 82 -17.24 0.15 18.76
C ARG A 82 -18.62 0.68 18.36
N ASN A 83 -18.67 1.75 17.58
CA ASN A 83 -19.90 2.34 17.10
C ASN A 83 -20.66 1.40 16.17
N ALA A 84 -19.95 0.74 15.24
CA ALA A 84 -20.54 -0.28 14.38
C ALA A 84 -21.07 -1.47 15.19
N GLN A 85 -20.25 -2.01 16.11
CA GLN A 85 -20.65 -3.12 16.98
C GLN A 85 -21.89 -2.80 17.80
N LYS A 86 -21.93 -1.61 18.43
CA LYS A 86 -23.10 -1.13 19.16
C LYS A 86 -24.34 -1.01 18.26
N THR A 87 -24.19 -0.42 17.08
CA THR A 87 -25.29 -0.20 16.13
C THR A 87 -25.87 -1.52 15.63
N TYR A 88 -25.01 -2.51 15.40
CA TYR A 88 -25.40 -3.82 14.92
C TYR A 88 -25.63 -4.86 16.02
N GLN A 89 -25.68 -4.43 17.28
CA GLN A 89 -25.98 -5.27 18.44
C GLN A 89 -25.01 -6.45 18.62
N LEU A 90 -23.74 -6.23 18.27
CA LEU A 90 -22.64 -7.16 18.47
C LEU A 90 -21.93 -6.88 19.81
N PRO A 91 -21.11 -7.81 20.33
CA PRO A 91 -20.21 -7.54 21.45
C PRO A 91 -19.30 -6.34 21.16
N ILE A 92 -19.31 -5.33 22.04
CA ILE A 92 -18.55 -4.08 21.86
C ILE A 92 -17.09 -4.30 22.30
N THR A 93 -16.30 -4.98 21.47
CA THR A 93 -14.89 -5.28 21.73
C THR A 93 -13.96 -4.12 21.35
N GLY A 94 -14.36 -3.30 20.37
CA GLY A 94 -13.50 -2.30 19.73
C GLY A 94 -12.30 -2.89 19.01
N ARG A 95 -12.35 -4.18 18.65
CA ARG A 95 -11.31 -4.92 17.94
C ARG A 95 -11.82 -5.36 16.57
N VAL A 96 -10.89 -5.54 15.64
CA VAL A 96 -11.17 -6.23 14.37
C VAL A 96 -11.41 -7.70 14.66
N ASP A 97 -12.62 -8.17 14.38
CA ASP A 97 -13.01 -9.57 14.55
C ASP A 97 -13.87 -10.06 13.36
N PRO A 98 -13.92 -11.38 13.11
CA PRO A 98 -14.62 -11.94 11.96
C PRO A 98 -16.13 -11.69 11.96
N GLU A 99 -16.77 -11.67 13.13
CA GLU A 99 -18.22 -11.47 13.26
C GLU A 99 -18.59 -10.03 12.85
N THR A 100 -17.84 -9.06 13.37
CA THR A 100 -18.00 -7.64 13.01
C THR A 100 -17.71 -7.43 11.52
N LEU A 101 -16.64 -8.03 10.98
CA LEU A 101 -16.32 -7.92 9.55
C LEU A 101 -17.44 -8.47 8.65
N ALA A 102 -17.97 -9.66 8.97
CA ALA A 102 -19.07 -10.27 8.23
C ALA A 102 -20.32 -9.40 8.25
N LYS A 103 -20.64 -8.81 9.41
CA LYS A 103 -21.76 -7.88 9.55
C LYS A 103 -21.55 -6.61 8.73
N LEU A 104 -20.37 -5.99 8.79
CA LEU A 104 -20.03 -4.81 8.00
C LEU A 104 -20.18 -5.08 6.49
N ARG A 105 -19.65 -6.20 5.99
CA ARG A 105 -19.80 -6.60 4.57
C ARG A 105 -21.28 -6.72 4.18
N ALA A 106 -22.06 -7.42 5.00
CA ALA A 106 -23.48 -7.64 4.73
C ALA A 106 -24.30 -6.34 4.73
N GLU A 107 -23.98 -5.38 5.61
CA GLU A 107 -24.67 -4.08 5.64
C GLU A 107 -24.21 -3.16 4.51
N PHE A 108 -22.93 -3.21 4.14
CA PHE A 108 -22.41 -2.44 3.01
C PHE A 108 -23.04 -2.90 1.69
N ALA A 109 -23.13 -4.22 1.47
CA ALA A 109 -23.76 -4.80 0.27
C ALA A 109 -25.25 -4.47 0.12
N LYS A 110 -25.95 -4.10 1.21
CA LYS A 110 -27.36 -3.66 1.17
C LYS A 110 -27.53 -2.21 0.75
N GLN A 111 -26.48 -1.40 0.85
CA GLN A 111 -26.58 -0.02 0.40
C GLN A 111 -26.81 0.03 -1.11
N PRO A 112 -27.59 0.99 -1.62
CA PRO A 112 -27.68 1.21 -3.06
C PRO A 112 -26.31 1.60 -3.63
N GLU A 113 -26.03 1.24 -4.88
CA GLU A 113 -24.71 1.40 -5.52
C GLU A 113 -24.17 2.84 -5.45
N ASP A 114 -25.05 3.84 -5.52
CA ASP A 114 -24.71 5.26 -5.39
C ASP A 114 -24.12 5.62 -4.01
N ARG A 115 -24.47 4.86 -2.97
CA ARG A 115 -23.99 5.03 -1.60
C ARG A 115 -22.87 4.07 -1.22
N GLN A 116 -22.59 3.06 -2.03
CA GLN A 116 -21.43 2.17 -1.87
C GLN A 116 -20.12 2.86 -2.29
N GLN A 117 -19.95 4.12 -1.91
CA GLN A 117 -18.76 4.91 -2.18
C GLN A 117 -18.01 5.20 -0.88
N VAL A 118 -16.74 4.86 -0.87
CA VAL A 118 -15.84 5.18 0.22
C VAL A 118 -15.20 6.54 -0.07
N THR A 119 -15.63 7.58 0.64
CA THR A 119 -15.18 8.96 0.42
C THR A 119 -13.95 9.33 1.26
N ASN A 120 -13.57 8.47 2.22
CA ASN A 120 -12.37 8.65 3.03
C ASN A 120 -11.13 8.77 2.14
N ILE A 121 -10.24 9.70 2.50
CA ILE A 121 -8.96 9.87 1.81
C ILE A 121 -8.16 8.58 1.95
N ASN A 122 -7.74 8.00 0.83
CA ASN A 122 -6.94 6.78 0.80
C ASN A 122 -5.44 7.12 0.77
N VAL A 123 -4.74 6.86 1.88
CA VAL A 123 -3.30 7.13 2.04
C VAL A 123 -2.46 5.86 2.22
N ARG A 124 -3.05 4.67 2.00
CA ARG A 124 -2.32 3.40 1.92
C ARG A 124 -1.17 3.47 0.92
N GLY A 125 -0.08 2.74 1.15
CA GLY A 125 1.12 2.83 0.31
C GLY A 125 1.99 4.09 0.48
N PHE A 126 1.52 5.12 1.20
CA PHE A 126 2.36 6.26 1.59
C PHE A 126 2.87 6.15 3.03
N SER A 127 2.09 5.51 3.90
CA SER A 127 2.45 5.27 5.29
C SER A 127 3.35 4.04 5.42
N LEU A 128 4.58 4.12 4.94
CA LEU A 128 5.56 3.08 5.23
C LEU A 128 6.11 3.30 6.63
N ALA A 129 6.26 2.22 7.39
CA ALA A 129 7.00 2.27 8.64
C ALA A 129 8.42 2.83 8.39
N ASP A 130 8.80 3.88 9.12
CA ASP A 130 10.16 4.44 9.13
C ASP A 130 11.24 3.35 9.21
N ALA A 131 10.93 2.26 9.92
CA ALA A 131 11.79 1.10 10.08
C ALA A 131 12.15 0.40 8.76
N ILE A 132 11.21 0.31 7.81
CA ILE A 132 11.45 -0.30 6.49
C ILE A 132 12.23 0.68 5.62
N ALA A 133 11.83 1.96 5.58
CA ALA A 133 12.56 2.99 4.82
C ALA A 133 14.04 3.10 5.26
N ALA A 134 14.30 2.97 6.56
CA ALA A 134 15.66 3.00 7.12
C ALA A 134 16.56 1.84 6.66
N GLN A 135 15.99 0.74 6.15
CA GLN A 135 16.78 -0.36 5.56
C GLN A 135 17.15 -0.11 4.09
N ASN A 136 16.79 1.05 3.54
CA ASN A 136 17.05 1.46 2.16
C ASN A 136 16.58 0.42 1.13
N PRO A 137 15.28 0.01 1.10
CA PRO A 137 14.76 -0.88 0.08
C PRO A 137 14.98 -0.29 -1.31
N CYS A 138 15.32 -1.13 -2.29
CA CYS A 138 15.44 -0.70 -3.68
C CYS A 138 14.09 -0.22 -4.22
N ARG A 139 13.08 -1.07 -4.09
CA ARG A 139 11.72 -0.80 -4.54
C ARG A 139 10.70 -1.40 -3.59
N ILE A 140 9.67 -0.62 -3.30
CA ILE A 140 8.48 -1.05 -2.56
C ILE A 140 7.29 -1.00 -3.51
N VAL A 141 6.58 -2.11 -3.66
CA VAL A 141 5.35 -2.22 -4.43
C VAL A 141 4.19 -2.45 -3.47
N THR A 142 3.32 -1.47 -3.27
CA THR A 142 2.15 -1.59 -2.40
C THR A 142 0.90 -1.88 -3.23
N LEU A 143 0.20 -2.97 -2.88
CA LEU A 143 -1.07 -3.38 -3.48
C LEU A 143 -2.20 -3.01 -2.54
N CYS A 144 -3.05 -2.09 -2.98
CA CYS A 144 -4.16 -1.55 -2.18
C CYS A 144 -5.51 -1.96 -2.80
N PRO A 145 -6.00 -3.19 -2.58
CA PRO A 145 -7.30 -3.57 -3.09
C PRO A 145 -8.41 -2.73 -2.46
N ASN A 146 -9.35 -2.28 -3.27
CA ASN A 146 -10.56 -1.58 -2.88
C ASN A 146 -11.70 -2.57 -2.72
N ILE A 147 -12.63 -2.26 -1.81
CA ILE A 147 -13.91 -2.98 -1.74
C ILE A 147 -14.73 -2.74 -3.01
N GLY A 148 -15.51 -3.74 -3.40
CA GLY A 148 -16.25 -3.76 -4.66
C GLY A 148 -16.01 -5.04 -5.44
N GLU A 149 -17.02 -5.50 -6.17
CA GLU A 149 -16.99 -6.75 -6.92
C GLU A 149 -16.60 -6.54 -8.38
N GLU A 150 -17.01 -5.40 -8.95
CA GLU A 150 -16.72 -5.07 -10.35
C GLU A 150 -15.24 -4.78 -10.59
N ASP A 151 -14.75 -5.24 -11.73
CA ASP A 151 -13.40 -4.93 -12.17
C ASP A 151 -13.37 -3.53 -12.81
N THR A 152 -12.89 -2.56 -12.04
CA THR A 152 -12.75 -1.16 -12.48
C THR A 152 -11.34 -0.84 -13.01
N GLY A 153 -10.54 -1.88 -13.26
CA GLY A 153 -9.14 -1.74 -13.62
C GLY A 153 -8.24 -1.39 -12.44
N VAL A 154 -6.99 -1.03 -12.77
CA VAL A 154 -5.96 -0.72 -11.79
C VAL A 154 -5.34 0.63 -12.11
N THR A 155 -5.26 1.48 -11.10
CA THR A 155 -4.49 2.73 -11.14
C THR A 155 -3.11 2.52 -10.52
N ALA A 156 -2.13 3.26 -11.02
CA ALA A 156 -0.75 3.20 -10.56
C ALA A 156 -0.24 4.59 -10.19
N GLN A 157 0.53 4.65 -9.12
CA GLN A 157 1.28 5.81 -8.71
C GLN A 157 2.74 5.44 -8.48
N VAL A 158 3.65 6.34 -8.87
CA VAL A 158 5.07 6.21 -8.59
C VAL A 158 5.59 7.40 -7.79
N SER A 159 6.51 7.14 -6.89
CA SER A 159 7.25 8.15 -6.13
C SER A 159 8.64 7.64 -5.75
N ALA A 160 9.50 8.57 -5.33
CA ALA A 160 10.84 8.25 -4.86
C ALA A 160 11.22 9.15 -3.69
N TYR A 161 11.70 8.54 -2.60
CA TYR A 161 12.05 9.23 -1.36
C TYR A 161 13.42 8.81 -0.86
N CYS A 162 14.13 9.76 -0.26
CA CYS A 162 15.45 9.55 0.34
C CYS A 162 15.41 9.89 1.84
N PRO A 163 15.67 8.94 2.76
CA PRO A 163 15.90 9.28 4.15
C PRO A 163 17.13 10.18 4.30
N ILE A 164 16.98 11.28 5.02
CA ILE A 164 18.11 12.15 5.42
C ILE A 164 18.82 11.47 6.59
N GLN A 165 19.94 10.81 6.29
CA GLN A 165 20.80 10.25 7.32
C GLN A 165 21.53 11.39 8.04
N LYS A 166 21.61 11.34 9.38
CA LYS A 166 22.31 12.35 10.20
C LYS A 166 23.83 12.36 9.99
N GLN A 167 24.38 11.34 9.32
CA GLN A 167 25.80 11.28 8.99
C GLN A 167 26.08 12.17 7.78
N ASN A 168 27.16 12.93 7.85
CA ASN A 168 27.52 14.07 6.98
C ASN A 168 27.97 13.65 5.56
N THR A 169 27.27 12.69 4.93
CA THR A 169 27.53 12.24 3.57
C THR A 169 26.65 13.00 2.59
N SER A 170 27.26 13.63 1.58
CA SER A 170 26.57 14.35 0.50
C SER A 170 25.74 13.46 -0.44
N ASN A 171 25.73 12.14 -0.22
CA ASN A 171 25.05 11.18 -1.08
C ASN A 171 23.78 10.69 -0.40
N LEU A 172 22.65 10.79 -1.11
CA LEU A 172 21.36 10.31 -0.64
C LEU A 172 21.12 8.91 -1.22
N VAL A 173 20.70 7.97 -0.37
CA VAL A 173 20.25 6.64 -0.81
C VAL A 173 18.73 6.66 -0.81
N CYS A 174 18.12 6.30 -1.93
CA CYS A 174 16.72 6.59 -2.20
C CYS A 174 15.97 5.33 -2.64
N SER A 175 14.72 5.21 -2.19
CA SER A 175 13.85 4.08 -2.46
C SER A 175 12.77 4.47 -3.47
N GLU A 176 12.43 3.54 -4.36
CA GLU A 176 11.29 3.67 -5.26
C GLU A 176 10.02 3.12 -4.63
N TYR A 177 8.91 3.77 -4.90
CA TYR A 177 7.60 3.38 -4.41
C TYR A 177 6.66 3.28 -5.59
N VAL A 178 6.02 2.13 -5.72
CA VAL A 178 4.96 1.86 -6.70
C VAL A 178 3.71 1.52 -5.91
N THR A 179 2.63 2.25 -6.08
CA THR A 179 1.34 1.96 -5.43
C THR A 179 0.32 1.59 -6.49
N LEU A 180 -0.24 0.39 -6.38
CA LEU A 180 -1.31 -0.10 -7.25
C LEU A 180 -2.62 -0.11 -6.48
N ARG A 181 -3.69 0.40 -7.08
CA ARG A 181 -5.04 0.44 -6.49
C ARG A 181 -6.06 -0.07 -7.49
N GLY A 182 -7.05 -0.81 -7.03
CA GLY A 182 -8.11 -1.39 -7.87
C GLY A 182 -8.94 -2.35 -7.04
N THR A 183 -10.03 -2.88 -7.57
CA THR A 183 -10.81 -3.90 -6.83
C THR A 183 -10.01 -5.19 -6.65
N LYS A 184 -10.47 -6.07 -5.76
CA LYS A 184 -9.80 -7.35 -5.50
C LYS A 184 -9.66 -8.19 -6.78
N SER A 185 -10.69 -8.22 -7.62
CA SER A 185 -10.68 -8.89 -8.92
C SER A 185 -9.63 -8.30 -9.88
N ALA A 186 -9.52 -6.97 -9.95
CA ALA A 186 -8.51 -6.30 -10.76
C ALA A 186 -7.08 -6.60 -10.28
N MET A 187 -6.87 -6.70 -8.96
CA MET A 187 -5.58 -7.02 -8.34
C MET A 187 -5.09 -8.44 -8.65
N GLU A 188 -5.98 -9.42 -8.88
CA GLU A 188 -5.54 -10.78 -9.26
C GLU A 188 -4.73 -10.78 -10.57
N ARG A 189 -5.02 -9.85 -11.48
CA ARG A 189 -4.37 -9.77 -12.80
C ARG A 189 -3.00 -9.09 -12.80
N VAL A 190 -2.59 -8.45 -11.69
CA VAL A 190 -1.31 -7.72 -11.66
C VAL A 190 -0.14 -8.58 -11.19
N GLY A 191 -0.33 -9.88 -10.93
CA GLY A 191 0.73 -10.76 -10.42
C GLY A 191 2.01 -10.74 -11.27
N GLU A 192 1.90 -10.84 -12.60
CA GLU A 192 3.05 -10.78 -13.51
C GLU A 192 3.72 -9.40 -13.48
N THR A 193 2.93 -8.31 -13.51
CA THR A 193 3.43 -6.94 -13.41
C THR A 193 4.19 -6.72 -12.10
N VAL A 194 3.63 -7.16 -10.97
CA VAL A 194 4.27 -7.04 -9.65
C VAL A 194 5.56 -7.84 -9.62
N THR A 195 5.57 -9.04 -10.21
CA THR A 195 6.76 -9.87 -10.33
C THR A 195 7.85 -9.21 -11.15
N SER A 196 7.50 -8.57 -12.28
CA SER A 196 8.48 -7.88 -13.13
C SER A 196 9.05 -6.63 -12.47
N LEU A 197 8.25 -5.96 -11.62
CA LEU A 197 8.70 -4.81 -10.84
C LEU A 197 9.67 -5.20 -9.72
N MET A 198 9.68 -6.44 -9.25
CA MET A 198 10.69 -6.89 -8.29
C MET A 198 12.05 -7.05 -8.97
N ILE A 199 13.06 -6.35 -8.45
CA ILE A 199 14.37 -6.27 -9.09
C ILE A 199 15.06 -7.64 -9.12
N PRO A 200 15.55 -8.10 -10.29
CA PRO A 200 16.33 -9.33 -10.41
C PRO A 200 17.54 -9.33 -9.47
N ASP A 201 17.92 -10.52 -9.00
CA ASP A 201 19.10 -10.77 -8.14
C ASP A 201 19.11 -10.09 -6.76
N LEU A 202 18.10 -9.28 -6.42
CA LEU A 202 17.89 -8.78 -5.07
C LEU A 202 16.94 -9.69 -4.27
N PRO A 203 17.10 -9.80 -2.95
CA PRO A 203 16.11 -10.40 -2.07
C PRO A 203 14.73 -9.78 -2.27
N LYS A 204 13.69 -10.61 -2.24
CA LYS A 204 12.29 -10.25 -2.46
C LYS A 204 11.48 -10.66 -1.24
N PHE A 205 10.88 -9.68 -0.59
CA PHE A 205 10.02 -9.88 0.57
C PHE A 205 8.59 -9.53 0.23
N VAL A 206 7.63 -10.26 0.78
CA VAL A 206 6.22 -9.92 0.70
C VAL A 206 5.70 -9.77 2.12
N TRP A 207 5.05 -8.65 2.41
CA TRP A 207 4.27 -8.47 3.62
C TRP A 207 2.79 -8.53 3.28
N TRP A 208 2.14 -9.61 3.67
CA TRP A 208 0.75 -9.89 3.37
C TRP A 208 -0.13 -9.53 4.57
N LYS A 209 -0.64 -8.29 4.62
CA LYS A 209 -1.44 -7.76 5.75
C LYS A 209 -2.90 -8.23 5.69
N ALA A 210 -3.12 -9.53 5.52
CA ALA A 210 -4.44 -10.14 5.47
C ALA A 210 -4.37 -11.62 5.87
N THR A 211 -5.52 -12.25 6.11
CA THR A 211 -5.57 -13.71 6.19
C THR A 211 -5.17 -14.30 4.84
N PRO A 212 -4.11 -15.14 4.76
CA PRO A 212 -3.72 -15.79 3.52
C PRO A 212 -4.84 -16.66 2.96
N ASN A 213 -5.04 -16.59 1.65
CA ASN A 213 -5.92 -17.49 0.92
C ASN A 213 -5.11 -18.20 -0.17
N THR A 214 -4.93 -19.50 -0.04
CA THR A 214 -4.15 -20.31 -0.98
C THR A 214 -4.79 -20.42 -2.36
N ASP A 215 -6.09 -20.16 -2.47
CA ASP A 215 -6.78 -20.18 -3.77
C ASP A 215 -6.57 -18.88 -4.55
N GLN A 216 -6.13 -17.82 -3.88
CA GLN A 216 -5.89 -16.51 -4.48
C GLN A 216 -4.65 -16.57 -5.40
N GLU A 217 -4.84 -16.28 -6.69
CA GLU A 217 -3.79 -16.38 -7.71
C GLU A 217 -2.64 -15.42 -7.43
N LEU A 218 -2.97 -14.18 -7.05
CA LEU A 218 -1.96 -13.19 -6.66
C LEU A 218 -1.10 -13.69 -5.49
N PHE A 219 -1.72 -14.27 -4.46
CA PHE A 219 -0.99 -14.78 -3.29
C PHE A 219 -0.05 -15.92 -3.69
N ARG A 220 -0.53 -16.88 -4.49
CA ARG A 220 0.28 -18.00 -5.00
C ARG A 220 1.47 -17.51 -5.82
N SER A 221 1.23 -16.62 -6.78
CA SER A 221 2.28 -16.02 -7.62
C SER A 221 3.36 -15.34 -6.78
N LEU A 222 2.97 -14.59 -5.74
CA LEU A 222 3.91 -13.93 -4.84
C LEU A 222 4.68 -14.93 -3.95
N CYS A 223 4.05 -16.04 -3.53
CA CYS A 223 4.74 -17.12 -2.81
C CYS A 223 5.82 -17.79 -3.66
N GLU A 224 5.57 -17.98 -4.96
CA GLU A 224 6.52 -18.63 -5.87
C GLU A 224 7.70 -17.73 -6.26
N THR A 225 7.48 -16.42 -6.25
CA THR A 225 8.44 -15.44 -6.81
C THR A 225 9.24 -14.67 -5.76
N SER A 226 8.93 -14.85 -4.48
CA SER A 226 9.60 -14.17 -3.36
C SER A 226 10.48 -15.10 -2.52
N ASN A 227 11.44 -14.52 -1.80
CA ASN A 227 12.32 -15.26 -0.89
C ASN A 227 11.67 -15.47 0.49
N CYS A 228 10.74 -14.59 0.89
CA CYS A 228 10.12 -14.63 2.21
C CYS A 228 8.74 -13.96 2.18
N ILE A 229 7.76 -14.65 2.79
CA ILE A 229 6.41 -14.14 3.03
C ILE A 229 6.26 -13.85 4.53
N ILE A 230 5.83 -12.64 4.87
CA ILE A 230 5.51 -12.17 6.22
C ILE A 230 3.99 -12.05 6.30
N ILE A 231 3.36 -12.73 7.26
CA ILE A 231 1.90 -12.71 7.53
C ILE A 231 1.63 -11.95 8.82
#